data_AF-A0A1E1MI02-F1
#
_entry.id   AF-A0A1E1MI02-F1
#
_cell.length_a   1.000
_cell.length_b   1.000
_cell.length_c   1.000
_cell.angle_alpha   90.00
_cell.angle_beta   90.00
_cell.angle_gamma   90.00
#
_symmetry.space_group_name_H-M   'P 1'
#
loop_
_entity.id
_entity.type
_entity.pdbx_description
1 polymer ?
#
loop_
_entity_poly.entity_id
_entity_poly.type
_entity_poly.pdbx_seq_one_letter_code
_entity_poly.pdbx_strand_id
1 'polypeptide(L)'
;MVQINADSYFLTPLEVHPTSNQSFNASLLCIVASAARGKHRSLLSEVATARLYIIDTFGHLASLGMFSEALTPTSTFLFRTPRRKHRRLPRCILSQLGGERVRRTISEVIIEAPEALNRPKYTKAPELTRDQRRDITLLHSIGWSYSQISSYLPFTPTIRQINYTINTRATPKKKPGRPPILTQAQVEELVEFVCASKQNRRMSYTQLANALEFGVKKDAIRSALLREGFHRRLAMRKPPISETNRKIRLA
;
A
#
# COMPACT_ATOMS: atom_id res chain seq x y z
N MET A 1 31.87 19.88 61.49
CA MET A 1 32.77 18.77 61.11
C MET A 1 31.89 17.62 60.66
N VAL A 2 31.74 17.41 59.35
CA VAL A 2 31.02 16.27 58.78
C VAL A 2 32.02 15.54 57.90
N GLN A 3 32.41 14.34 58.34
CA GLN A 3 33.36 13.49 57.65
C GLN A 3 32.68 12.87 56.42
N ILE A 4 33.31 13.07 55.27
CA ILE A 4 32.95 12.42 54.01
C ILE A 4 33.74 11.12 53.97
N ASN A 5 33.07 9.97 54.09
CA ASN A 5 33.67 8.67 53.85
C ASN A 5 33.67 8.41 52.34
N ALA A 6 34.87 8.34 51.78
CA ALA A 6 35.13 7.96 50.40
C ALA A 6 35.55 6.49 50.39
N ASP A 7 34.61 5.59 50.10
CA ASP A 7 34.93 4.16 49.95
C ASP A 7 34.56 3.64 48.56
N SER A 8 35.63 3.29 47.84
CA SER A 8 35.78 2.14 46.95
C SER A 8 34.95 2.08 45.66
N TYR A 9 35.53 2.61 44.58
CA TYR A 9 35.28 2.12 43.23
C TYR A 9 36.23 0.94 42.94
N PHE A 10 35.75 -0.30 43.12
CA PHE A 10 36.38 -1.47 42.53
C PHE A 10 35.86 -1.64 41.10
N LEU A 11 36.68 -1.24 40.12
CA LEU A 11 36.51 -1.59 38.72
C LEU A 11 36.98 -3.05 38.54
N THR A 12 36.05 -3.96 38.25
CA THR A 12 36.38 -5.29 37.75
C THR A 12 36.75 -5.22 36.27
N PRO A 13 37.83 -5.86 35.81
CA PRO A 13 38.16 -5.93 34.39
C PRO A 13 37.16 -6.83 33.64
N LEU A 14 36.62 -6.31 32.52
CA LEU A 14 35.85 -7.10 31.57
C LEU A 14 36.80 -8.07 30.84
N GLU A 15 36.70 -9.36 31.14
CA GLU A 15 37.32 -10.41 30.33
C GLU A 15 36.61 -10.50 28.98
N VAL A 16 37.32 -10.12 27.91
CA VAL A 16 36.88 -10.30 26.52
C VAL A 16 37.37 -11.66 26.06
N HIS A 17 36.48 -12.65 25.99
CA HIS A 17 36.74 -13.91 25.31
C HIS A 17 36.62 -13.76 23.78
N PRO A 18 37.63 -14.11 22.97
CA PRO A 18 37.48 -14.25 21.53
C PRO A 18 36.87 -15.63 21.21
N THR A 19 35.55 -15.70 21.03
CA THR A 19 34.91 -16.89 20.47
C THR A 19 34.95 -16.85 18.93
N SER A 20 35.80 -17.72 18.39
CA SER A 20 35.61 -18.51 17.16
C SER A 20 35.07 -17.81 15.89
N ASN A 21 36.00 -17.70 14.92
CA ASN A 21 35.76 -17.53 13.49
C ASN A 21 34.91 -18.68 12.91
N GLN A 22 33.58 -18.63 13.09
CA GLN A 22 32.62 -19.51 12.40
C GLN A 22 31.41 -18.77 11.82
N SER A 23 31.44 -17.44 11.69
CA SER A 23 30.30 -16.65 11.21
C SER A 23 30.46 -16.03 9.81
N PHE A 24 31.62 -16.11 9.17
CA PHE A 24 31.81 -15.48 7.84
C PHE A 24 31.07 -16.19 6.69
N ASN A 25 30.72 -17.47 6.83
CA ASN A 25 30.04 -18.22 5.76
C ASN A 25 28.50 -18.13 5.81
N ALA A 26 27.91 -17.67 6.93
CA ALA A 26 26.46 -17.55 7.05
C ALA A 26 25.91 -16.24 6.42
N SER A 27 26.72 -15.17 6.43
CA SER A 27 26.31 -13.86 5.91
C SER A 27 26.22 -13.82 4.38
N LEU A 28 27.10 -14.54 3.67
CA LEU A 28 27.04 -14.63 2.19
C LEU A 28 25.86 -15.49 1.70
N LEU A 29 25.50 -16.56 2.42
CA LEU A 29 24.32 -17.37 2.10
C LEU A 29 22.99 -16.62 2.30
N CYS A 30 22.93 -15.69 3.25
CA CYS A 30 21.74 -14.87 3.50
C CYS A 30 21.50 -13.77 2.44
N ILE A 31 22.57 -13.24 1.84
CA ILE A 31 22.48 -12.23 0.78
C ILE A 31 21.96 -12.87 -0.52
N VAL A 32 22.44 -14.06 -0.88
CA VAL A 32 21.97 -14.80 -2.07
C VAL A 32 20.50 -15.25 -1.91
N ALA A 33 20.10 -15.68 -0.72
CA ALA A 33 18.71 -16.09 -0.45
C ALA A 33 17.69 -14.92 -0.47
N SER A 34 18.15 -13.68 -0.27
CA SER A 34 17.30 -12.49 -0.31
C SER A 34 17.10 -11.94 -1.73
N ALA A 35 18.06 -12.15 -2.64
CA ALA A 35 17.94 -11.77 -4.04
C ALA A 35 16.87 -12.61 -4.80
N ALA A 36 16.68 -13.87 -4.42
CA ALA A 36 15.68 -14.77 -5.02
C ALA A 36 14.22 -14.41 -4.68
N ARG A 37 13.98 -13.53 -3.69
CA ARG A 37 12.62 -13.15 -3.22
C ARG A 37 12.17 -11.74 -3.62
N GLY A 38 12.76 -11.16 -4.68
CA GLY A 38 12.16 -10.07 -5.46
C GLY A 38 11.59 -8.89 -4.67
N LYS A 39 12.22 -8.48 -3.57
CA LYS A 39 11.66 -7.46 -2.65
C LYS A 39 12.39 -6.13 -2.58
N HIS A 40 13.44 -5.91 -3.37
CA HIS A 40 14.10 -4.61 -3.48
C HIS A 40 14.37 -4.27 -4.95
N ARG A 41 13.54 -3.39 -5.52
CA ARG A 41 13.70 -2.85 -6.88
C ARG A 41 14.62 -1.60 -6.92
N SER A 42 15.27 -1.26 -5.81
CA SER A 42 15.99 0.02 -5.65
C SER A 42 17.50 -0.11 -5.40
N LEU A 43 18.12 -1.25 -5.69
CA LEU A 43 19.59 -1.43 -5.63
C LEU A 43 20.12 -2.03 -6.94
N LEU A 44 19.72 -1.45 -8.07
CA LEU A 44 20.20 -1.89 -9.40
C LEU A 44 21.50 -1.21 -9.84
N SER A 45 22.06 -0.29 -9.05
CA SER A 45 23.39 0.30 -9.32
C SER A 45 24.54 -0.43 -8.62
N GLU A 46 24.29 -1.22 -7.57
CA GLU A 46 25.35 -1.88 -6.78
C GLU A 46 25.56 -3.36 -7.16
N VAL A 47 24.58 -4.00 -7.82
CA VAL A 47 24.74 -5.39 -8.30
C VAL A 47 25.53 -5.46 -9.62
N ALA A 48 25.64 -4.35 -10.36
CA ALA A 48 26.43 -4.28 -11.59
C ALA A 48 27.95 -4.32 -11.33
N THR A 49 28.42 -3.73 -10.22
CA THR A 49 29.84 -3.72 -9.84
C THR A 49 30.30 -5.06 -9.25
N ALA A 50 29.43 -5.78 -8.53
CA ALA A 50 29.76 -7.13 -8.02
C ALA A 50 29.84 -8.19 -9.14
N ARG A 51 29.21 -7.97 -10.30
CA ARG A 51 29.26 -8.90 -11.44
C ARG A 51 30.56 -8.80 -12.24
N LEU A 52 31.30 -7.71 -12.11
CA LEU A 52 32.61 -7.55 -12.77
C LEU A 52 33.77 -8.15 -11.95
N TYR A 53 33.67 -8.21 -10.62
CA TYR A 53 34.73 -8.80 -9.79
C TYR A 53 34.73 -10.34 -9.73
N ILE A 54 33.63 -11.00 -10.11
CA ILE A 54 33.57 -12.49 -10.11
C ILE A 54 34.08 -13.08 -11.43
N ILE A 55 34.08 -12.30 -12.52
CA ILE A 55 34.56 -12.75 -13.83
C ILE A 55 36.10 -12.77 -13.87
N ASP A 56 36.78 -11.89 -13.14
CA ASP A 56 38.26 -11.84 -13.14
C ASP A 56 38.92 -12.91 -12.25
N THR A 57 38.25 -13.39 -11.20
CA THR A 57 38.80 -14.47 -10.34
C THR A 57 38.64 -15.87 -10.94
N PHE A 58 37.71 -16.07 -11.88
CA PHE A 58 37.56 -17.34 -12.60
C PHE A 58 38.49 -17.47 -13.81
N GLY A 59 39.05 -16.36 -14.31
CA GLY A 59 40.04 -16.37 -15.39
C GLY A 59 41.41 -16.92 -14.98
N HIS A 60 41.79 -16.79 -13.70
CA HIS A 60 43.11 -17.22 -13.23
C HIS A 60 43.20 -18.72 -12.87
N LEU A 61 42.06 -19.34 -12.53
CA LEU A 61 41.98 -20.76 -12.14
C LEU A 61 41.81 -21.72 -13.34
N ALA A 62 41.47 -21.21 -14.53
CA ALA A 62 41.41 -22.02 -15.75
C ALA A 62 42.80 -22.37 -16.34
N SER A 63 43.89 -21.82 -15.79
CA SER A 63 45.28 -22.14 -16.19
C SER A 63 45.87 -23.39 -15.53
N LEU A 64 45.16 -24.01 -14.56
CA LEU A 64 45.65 -25.16 -13.78
C LEU A 64 45.06 -26.51 -14.19
N GLY A 65 44.43 -26.62 -15.37
CA GLY A 65 44.22 -27.91 -16.04
C GLY A 65 43.46 -28.98 -15.23
N MET A 66 42.56 -28.58 -14.34
CA MET A 66 41.77 -29.51 -13.54
C MET A 66 40.30 -29.13 -13.67
N PHE A 67 39.58 -29.81 -14.56
CA PHE A 67 38.21 -30.33 -14.38
C PHE A 67 37.73 -30.89 -15.72
N SER A 68 37.86 -32.20 -15.86
CA SER A 68 37.16 -33.04 -16.83
C SER A 68 35.76 -33.38 -16.29
N GLU A 69 34.84 -33.68 -17.20
CA GLU A 69 33.51 -34.32 -16.98
C GLU A 69 32.29 -33.40 -16.81
N ALA A 70 31.77 -32.99 -17.97
CA ALA A 70 30.41 -33.25 -18.47
C ALA A 70 29.27 -33.43 -17.45
N LEU A 71 28.41 -32.41 -17.33
CA LEU A 71 26.99 -32.58 -16.97
C LEU A 71 26.11 -31.66 -17.84
N THR A 72 25.27 -32.29 -18.66
CA THR A 72 24.25 -31.68 -19.51
C THR A 72 23.04 -31.21 -18.67
N PRO A 73 22.41 -30.05 -18.98
CA PRO A 73 21.20 -29.61 -18.28
C PRO A 73 19.93 -30.22 -18.90
N THR A 74 19.34 -31.19 -18.20
CA THR A 74 17.98 -31.69 -18.47
C THR A 74 16.92 -30.77 -17.85
N SER A 75 16.08 -30.20 -18.71
CA SER A 75 14.63 -30.05 -18.54
C SER A 75 14.13 -29.58 -17.16
N THR A 76 14.11 -28.27 -16.93
CA THR A 76 13.28 -27.69 -15.84
C THR A 76 11.90 -27.36 -16.37
N PHE A 77 10.98 -28.28 -16.08
CA PHE A 77 9.54 -28.17 -16.26
C PHE A 77 8.97 -26.88 -15.67
N LEU A 78 8.35 -26.05 -16.53
CA LEU A 78 7.52 -24.91 -16.14
C LEU A 78 6.19 -25.40 -15.58
N PHE A 79 6.06 -25.52 -14.25
CA PHE A 79 4.75 -25.60 -13.60
C PHE A 79 4.07 -24.22 -13.60
N ARG A 80 3.44 -23.87 -14.73
CA ARG A 80 2.41 -22.82 -14.80
C ARG A 80 1.14 -23.37 -14.14
N THR A 81 0.83 -22.93 -12.94
CA THR A 81 -0.50 -23.17 -12.34
C THR A 81 -1.54 -22.32 -13.08
N PRO A 82 -2.63 -22.90 -13.61
CA PRO A 82 -3.68 -22.12 -14.25
C PRO A 82 -4.51 -21.38 -13.19
N ARG A 83 -4.51 -20.05 -13.27
CA ARG A 83 -5.46 -19.17 -12.57
C ARG A 83 -6.89 -19.66 -12.83
N ARG A 84 -7.58 -20.12 -11.78
CA ARG A 84 -9.03 -20.37 -11.77
C ARG A 84 -9.78 -19.08 -12.15
N LYS A 85 -10.10 -18.91 -13.42
CA LYS A 85 -11.13 -17.98 -13.88
C LYS A 85 -12.47 -18.64 -13.61
N HIS A 86 -13.25 -18.08 -12.68
CA HIS A 86 -14.66 -18.42 -12.53
C HIS A 86 -15.37 -18.14 -13.87
N ARG A 87 -15.59 -19.18 -14.67
CA ARG A 87 -16.57 -19.14 -15.77
C ARG A 87 -17.95 -19.05 -15.12
N ARG A 88 -18.53 -17.85 -15.10
CA ARG A 88 -19.98 -17.71 -15.00
C ARG A 88 -20.56 -18.34 -16.27
N LEU A 89 -21.23 -19.48 -16.15
CA LEU A 89 -21.99 -20.05 -17.27
C LEU A 89 -23.14 -19.10 -17.62
N PRO A 90 -23.44 -18.88 -18.91
CA PRO A 90 -24.58 -18.10 -19.34
C PRO A 90 -25.90 -18.80 -18.97
N ARG A 91 -26.84 -18.04 -18.40
CA ARG A 91 -28.23 -18.46 -18.15
C ARG A 91 -29.03 -18.39 -19.44
N CYS A 92 -28.94 -19.42 -20.27
CA CYS A 92 -29.89 -19.74 -21.34
C CYS A 92 -29.52 -21.17 -21.75
N ILE A 93 -30.31 -22.21 -21.47
CA ILE A 93 -31.48 -22.63 -22.24
C ILE A 93 -32.18 -23.69 -21.38
N LEU A 94 -33.43 -23.45 -20.99
CA LEU A 94 -34.34 -24.49 -20.50
C LEU A 94 -35.77 -23.99 -20.72
N SER A 95 -36.08 -23.78 -21.99
CA SER A 95 -37.46 -23.77 -22.47
C SER A 95 -37.61 -25.02 -23.34
N GLN A 96 -38.68 -25.76 -23.10
CA GLN A 96 -39.12 -26.96 -23.83
C GLN A 96 -38.53 -28.26 -23.28
N LEU A 97 -39.23 -28.84 -22.30
CA LEU A 97 -39.81 -30.18 -22.42
C LEU A 97 -40.90 -30.27 -21.36
N GLY A 98 -42.15 -30.34 -21.82
CA GLY A 98 -43.29 -30.72 -20.99
C GLY A 98 -43.04 -32.13 -20.45
N GLY A 99 -43.23 -32.29 -19.15
CA GLY A 99 -43.01 -33.55 -18.46
C GLY A 99 -43.46 -33.39 -17.03
N GLU A 100 -44.74 -33.67 -16.79
CA GLU A 100 -45.29 -33.91 -15.47
C GLU A 100 -44.41 -34.92 -14.74
N ARG A 101 -43.56 -34.42 -13.85
CA ARG A 101 -42.77 -35.25 -12.95
C ARG A 101 -43.08 -34.80 -11.54
N VAL A 102 -44.14 -35.43 -11.03
CA VAL A 102 -44.37 -35.74 -9.62
C VAL A 102 -43.99 -34.60 -8.66
N ARG A 103 -44.96 -33.74 -8.36
CA ARG A 103 -44.96 -32.92 -7.15
C ARG A 103 -45.03 -33.86 -5.94
N ARG A 104 -43.91 -34.48 -5.57
CA ARG A 104 -43.70 -34.92 -4.19
C ARG A 104 -43.51 -33.64 -3.39
N THR A 105 -44.50 -33.39 -2.56
CA THR A 105 -44.54 -32.45 -1.46
C THR A 105 -43.22 -32.49 -0.67
N ILE A 106 -42.29 -31.59 -1.00
CA ILE A 106 -41.20 -31.19 -0.10
C ILE A 106 -41.78 -30.10 0.81
N SER A 107 -42.83 -30.43 1.55
CA SER A 107 -43.49 -29.50 2.49
C SER A 107 -43.27 -29.90 3.95
N GLU A 108 -42.52 -30.96 4.25
CA GLU A 108 -42.29 -31.40 5.65
C GLU A 108 -40.84 -31.80 5.94
N VAL A 109 -39.88 -31.04 5.43
CA VAL A 109 -38.58 -30.94 6.11
C VAL A 109 -38.20 -29.48 6.16
N ILE A 110 -38.86 -28.74 7.06
CA ILE A 110 -38.30 -27.52 7.60
C ILE A 110 -37.07 -27.97 8.40
N ILE A 111 -35.93 -28.10 7.74
CA ILE A 111 -34.66 -27.97 8.43
C ILE A 111 -34.63 -26.50 8.83
N GLU A 112 -35.05 -26.22 10.06
CA GLU A 112 -34.86 -24.91 10.68
C GLU A 112 -33.38 -24.57 10.52
N ALA A 113 -33.09 -23.66 9.58
CA ALA A 113 -31.75 -23.16 9.38
C ALA A 113 -31.32 -22.60 10.73
N PRO A 114 -30.21 -23.08 11.34
CA PRO A 114 -29.85 -22.67 12.68
C PRO A 114 -29.76 -21.16 12.70
N GLU A 115 -30.57 -20.54 13.56
CA GLU A 115 -30.62 -19.10 13.79
C GLU A 115 -29.21 -18.56 13.74
N ALA A 116 -28.96 -17.63 12.82
CA ALA A 116 -27.64 -17.08 12.58
C ALA A 116 -27.04 -16.62 13.90
N LEU A 117 -26.12 -17.42 14.47
CA LEU A 117 -25.49 -17.16 15.75
C LEU A 117 -25.03 -15.71 15.74
N ASN A 118 -25.57 -14.90 16.65
CA ASN A 118 -25.14 -13.52 16.89
C ASN A 118 -23.67 -13.54 17.31
N ARG A 119 -22.75 -13.68 16.35
CA ARG A 119 -21.32 -13.64 16.61
C ARG A 119 -21.03 -12.23 17.15
N PRO A 120 -20.41 -12.12 18.34
CA PRO A 120 -20.09 -10.80 18.88
C PRO A 120 -19.29 -10.04 17.84
N LYS A 121 -19.73 -8.82 17.53
CA LYS A 121 -19.04 -7.95 16.58
C LYS A 121 -17.63 -7.72 17.12
N TYR A 122 -16.62 -8.19 16.41
CA TYR A 122 -15.22 -8.00 16.81
C TYR A 122 -14.89 -6.50 16.81
N THR A 123 -14.67 -5.93 18.00
CA THR A 123 -14.18 -4.57 18.15
C THR A 123 -12.69 -4.56 17.86
N LYS A 124 -12.27 -3.68 16.96
CA LYS A 124 -10.84 -3.50 16.68
C LYS A 124 -10.21 -2.75 17.85
N ALA A 125 -9.01 -3.18 18.26
CA ALA A 125 -8.21 -2.43 19.20
C ALA A 125 -7.95 -1.00 18.66
N PRO A 126 -7.95 0.02 19.53
CA PRO A 126 -7.66 1.39 19.11
C PRO A 126 -6.24 1.50 18.53
N GLU A 127 -6.07 2.40 17.55
CA GLU A 127 -4.73 2.73 17.03
C GLU A 127 -3.96 3.53 18.09
N LEU A 128 -2.67 3.24 18.26
CA LEU A 128 -1.82 3.96 19.21
C LEU A 128 -1.61 5.42 18.76
N THR A 129 -1.66 6.35 19.73
CA THR A 129 -1.39 7.76 19.47
C THR A 129 0.08 8.00 19.14
N ARG A 130 0.39 9.17 18.57
CA ARG A 130 1.76 9.51 18.16
C ARG A 130 2.75 9.49 19.32
N ASP A 131 2.34 9.99 20.50
CA ASP A 131 3.22 10.04 21.67
C ASP A 131 3.39 8.65 22.30
N GLN A 132 2.32 7.84 22.34
CA GLN A 132 2.42 6.44 22.77
C GLN A 132 3.42 5.64 21.92
N ARG A 133 3.43 5.85 20.60
CA ARG A 133 4.40 5.21 19.69
C ARG A 133 5.83 5.69 19.97
N ARG A 134 6.01 6.99 20.26
CA ARG A 134 7.31 7.57 20.63
C ARG A 134 7.86 6.93 21.90
N ASP A 135 7.04 6.78 22.93
CA ASP A 135 7.46 6.21 24.22
C ASP A 135 7.86 4.74 24.06
N ILE A 136 7.10 3.96 23.30
CA ILE A 136 7.45 2.58 22.97
C ILE A 136 8.79 2.51 22.23
N THR A 137 9.00 3.36 21.22
CA THR A 137 10.27 3.41 20.48
C THR A 137 11.43 3.79 21.39
N LEU A 138 11.23 4.74 22.31
CA LEU A 138 12.23 5.17 23.28
C LEU A 138 12.60 4.03 24.22
N LEU A 139 11.63 3.37 24.86
CA LEU A 139 11.90 2.26 25.79
C LEU A 139 12.61 1.10 25.08
N HIS A 140 12.22 0.81 23.84
CA HIS A 140 12.92 -0.18 23.03
C HIS A 140 14.36 0.23 22.72
N SER A 141 14.63 1.51 22.44
CA SER A 141 15.99 2.01 22.21
C SER A 141 16.90 1.92 23.44
N ILE A 142 16.31 1.94 24.64
CA ILE A 142 17.01 1.71 25.92
C ILE A 142 17.31 0.21 26.12
N GLY A 143 16.71 -0.68 25.32
CA GLY A 143 16.93 -2.13 25.37
C GLY A 143 15.87 -2.90 26.15
N TRP A 144 14.71 -2.31 26.43
CA TRP A 144 13.63 -2.99 27.14
C TRP A 144 12.96 -4.07 26.27
N SER A 145 12.60 -5.18 26.91
CA SER A 145 11.88 -6.27 26.24
C SER A 145 10.41 -5.93 26.01
N TYR A 146 9.76 -6.62 25.06
CA TYR A 146 8.37 -6.33 24.70
C TYR A 146 7.38 -6.53 25.85
N SER A 147 7.62 -7.53 26.71
CA SER A 147 6.81 -7.76 27.91
C SER A 147 6.97 -6.64 28.93
N GLN A 148 8.20 -6.18 29.16
CA GLN A 148 8.48 -5.06 30.07
C GLN A 148 7.79 -3.77 29.59
N ILE A 149 7.89 -3.45 28.30
CA ILE A 149 7.23 -2.28 27.71
C ILE A 149 5.71 -2.36 27.88
N SER A 150 5.12 -3.53 27.61
CA SER A 150 3.68 -3.75 27.74
C SER A 150 3.16 -3.56 29.16
N SER A 151 3.93 -4.02 30.16
CA SER A 151 3.54 -3.94 31.57
C SER A 151 3.80 -2.57 32.19
N TYR A 152 4.82 -1.85 31.71
CA TYR A 152 5.22 -0.55 32.24
C TYR A 152 4.32 0.60 31.79
N LEU A 153 3.84 0.58 30.54
CA LEU A 153 3.04 1.67 29.99
C LEU A 153 1.58 1.61 30.49
N PRO A 154 0.96 2.75 30.83
CA PRO A 154 -0.36 2.79 31.48
C PRO A 154 -1.52 2.31 30.58
N PHE A 155 -1.32 2.29 29.27
CA PHE A 155 -2.34 1.89 28.29
C PHE A 155 -2.16 0.44 27.77
N THR A 156 -1.24 -0.32 28.37
CA THR A 156 -1.04 -1.78 28.14
C THR A 156 -1.08 -2.19 26.66
N PRO A 157 -0.12 -1.77 25.82
CA PRO A 157 -0.10 -2.12 24.40
C PRO A 157 0.11 -3.61 24.17
N THR A 158 -0.60 -4.19 23.20
CA THR A 158 -0.38 -5.60 22.81
C THR A 158 1.01 -5.77 22.20
N ILE A 159 1.65 -6.94 22.39
CA ILE A 159 2.95 -7.29 21.79
C ILE A 159 2.96 -7.05 20.26
N ARG A 160 1.85 -7.32 19.57
CA ARG A 160 1.70 -7.04 18.13
C ARG A 160 1.76 -5.54 17.80
N GLN A 161 1.16 -4.70 18.64
CA GLN A 161 1.25 -3.25 18.49
C GLN A 161 2.69 -2.78 18.72
N ILE A 162 3.36 -3.26 19.77
CA ILE A 162 4.76 -2.96 20.06
C ILE A 162 5.66 -3.32 18.86
N ASN A 163 5.57 -4.56 18.39
CA ASN A 163 6.33 -5.04 17.22
C ASN A 163 6.04 -4.20 15.97
N TYR A 164 4.76 -3.87 15.71
CA TYR A 164 4.40 -2.99 14.60
C TYR A 164 5.01 -1.59 14.76
N THR A 165 4.97 -1.01 15.95
CA THR A 165 5.52 0.33 16.20
C THR A 165 7.03 0.40 16.03
N ILE A 166 7.78 -0.62 16.47
CA ILE A 166 9.24 -0.68 16.33
C ILE A 166 9.64 -0.77 14.85
N ASN A 167 8.92 -1.56 14.06
CA ASN A 167 9.20 -1.74 12.64
C ASN A 167 8.68 -0.60 11.75
N THR A 168 7.94 0.36 12.31
CA THR A 168 7.35 1.48 11.57
C THR A 168 7.82 2.82 12.11
N ARG A 169 7.57 3.89 11.38
CA ARG A 169 7.90 5.23 11.85
C ARG A 169 7.02 5.59 13.06
N ALA A 170 7.61 6.20 14.08
CA ALA A 170 6.90 6.65 15.27
C ALA A 170 5.80 7.69 14.93
N THR A 171 6.07 8.57 13.96
CA THR A 171 5.07 9.52 13.44
C THR A 171 4.14 8.82 12.43
N PRO A 172 2.84 8.68 12.72
CA PRO A 172 1.90 8.08 11.79
C PRO A 172 1.80 8.90 10.50
N LYS A 173 1.99 8.25 9.36
CA LYS A 173 1.70 8.87 8.05
C LYS A 173 0.19 8.87 7.83
N LYS A 174 -0.37 10.01 7.40
CA LYS A 174 -1.78 10.05 6.96
C LYS A 174 -1.96 9.05 5.81
N LYS A 175 -2.97 8.18 5.93
CA LYS A 175 -3.35 7.25 4.85
C LYS A 175 -3.73 8.09 3.64
N PRO A 176 -3.25 7.76 2.42
CA PRO A 176 -3.68 8.48 1.23
C PRO A 176 -5.20 8.36 1.12
N GLY A 177 -5.84 9.46 0.73
CA GLY A 177 -7.28 9.47 0.47
C GLY A 177 -7.63 8.61 -0.76
N ARG A 178 -8.92 8.54 -1.06
CA ARG A 178 -9.39 7.91 -2.29
C ARG A 178 -8.81 8.67 -3.49
N PRO A 179 -8.16 7.99 -4.45
CA PRO A 179 -7.65 8.65 -5.64
C PRO A 179 -8.79 9.21 -6.49
N PRO A 180 -8.53 10.25 -7.31
CA PRO A 180 -9.52 10.77 -8.24
C PRO A 180 -9.95 9.70 -9.24
N ILE A 181 -11.19 9.81 -9.73
CA ILE A 181 -11.76 8.86 -10.70
C ILE A 181 -11.14 9.06 -12.09
N LEU A 182 -10.89 10.31 -12.47
CA LEU A 182 -10.27 10.67 -13.75
C LEU A 182 -8.74 10.60 -13.63
N THR A 183 -8.11 10.03 -14.67
CA THR A 183 -6.65 10.01 -14.80
C THR A 183 -6.13 11.39 -15.19
N GLN A 184 -4.84 11.65 -14.98
CA GLN A 184 -4.26 12.97 -15.30
C GLN A 184 -4.38 13.29 -16.81
N ALA A 185 -4.13 12.32 -17.69
CA ALA A 185 -4.27 12.48 -19.13
C ALA A 185 -5.72 12.84 -19.54
N GLN A 186 -6.73 12.23 -18.93
CA GLN A 186 -8.14 12.58 -19.18
C GLN A 186 -8.49 13.99 -18.68
N VAL A 187 -7.83 14.45 -17.61
CA VAL A 187 -8.02 15.81 -17.10
C VAL A 187 -7.41 16.83 -18.08
N GLU A 188 -6.23 16.54 -18.64
CA GLU A 188 -5.59 17.38 -19.65
C GLU A 188 -6.45 17.49 -20.92
N GLU A 189 -6.96 16.36 -21.42
CA GLU A 189 -7.89 16.31 -22.56
C GLU A 189 -9.18 17.11 -22.26
N LEU A 190 -9.73 16.98 -21.05
CA LEU A 190 -10.90 17.75 -20.62
C LEU A 190 -10.62 19.26 -20.60
N VAL A 191 -9.45 19.67 -20.11
CA VAL A 191 -9.04 21.08 -20.04
C VAL A 191 -8.84 21.64 -21.45
N GLU A 192 -8.15 20.91 -22.31
CA GLU A 192 -7.96 21.26 -23.72
C GLU A 192 -9.31 21.46 -24.41
N PHE A 193 -10.22 20.51 -24.26
CA PHE A 193 -11.56 20.59 -24.84
C PHE A 193 -12.36 21.78 -24.33
N VAL A 194 -12.31 22.08 -23.03
CA VAL A 194 -13.00 23.23 -22.42
C VAL A 194 -12.39 24.57 -22.87
N CYS A 195 -11.08 24.61 -23.11
CA CYS A 195 -10.36 25.80 -23.57
C CYS A 195 -10.52 26.04 -25.08
N ALA A 196 -10.71 25.00 -25.89
CA ALA A 196 -10.77 25.07 -27.35
C ALA A 196 -11.88 26.00 -27.88
N SER A 197 -13.03 26.09 -27.19
CA SER A 197 -14.15 26.94 -27.64
C SER A 197 -14.90 27.60 -26.48
N LYS A 198 -15.42 28.81 -26.74
CA LYS A 198 -16.32 29.52 -25.82
C LYS A 198 -17.60 28.73 -25.55
N GLN A 199 -18.08 27.98 -26.55
CA GLN A 199 -19.27 27.15 -26.40
C GLN A 199 -18.99 25.99 -25.44
N ASN A 200 -17.84 25.32 -25.60
CA ASN A 200 -17.42 24.20 -24.75
C ASN A 200 -17.34 24.62 -23.27
N ARG A 201 -16.77 25.81 -23.01
CA ARG A 201 -16.69 26.38 -21.66
C ARG A 201 -18.05 26.63 -21.00
N ARG A 202 -19.10 26.85 -21.79
CA ARG A 202 -20.47 27.11 -21.31
C ARG A 202 -21.29 25.84 -21.11
N MET A 203 -20.84 24.69 -21.63
CA MET A 203 -21.55 23.42 -21.52
C MET A 203 -21.75 23.00 -20.06
N SER A 204 -22.81 22.24 -19.81
CA SER A 204 -23.06 21.65 -18.50
C SER A 204 -22.08 20.50 -18.22
N TYR A 205 -21.84 20.17 -16.95
CA TYR A 205 -20.96 19.05 -16.61
C TYR A 205 -21.51 17.69 -17.08
N THR A 206 -22.84 17.56 -17.23
CA THR A 206 -23.45 16.38 -17.84
C THR A 206 -23.18 16.32 -19.33
N GLN A 207 -23.26 17.45 -20.04
CA GLN A 207 -22.90 17.53 -21.45
C GLN A 207 -21.41 17.23 -21.67
N LEU A 208 -20.52 17.75 -20.82
CA LEU A 208 -19.09 17.44 -20.87
C LEU A 208 -18.81 15.94 -20.67
N ALA A 209 -19.54 15.29 -19.76
CA ALA A 209 -19.41 13.84 -19.54
C ALA A 209 -19.81 13.02 -20.76
N ASN A 210 -20.86 13.47 -21.45
CA ASN A 210 -21.34 12.79 -22.65
C ASN A 210 -20.47 13.09 -23.87
N ALA A 211 -19.93 14.30 -23.99
CA ALA A 211 -19.13 14.71 -25.15
C ALA A 211 -17.77 14.01 -25.23
N LEU A 212 -17.15 13.72 -24.08
CA LEU A 212 -15.85 13.04 -24.00
C LEU A 212 -15.97 11.54 -23.69
N GLU A 213 -17.18 11.05 -23.43
CA GLU A 213 -17.51 9.63 -23.19
C GLU A 213 -16.63 8.91 -22.15
N PHE A 214 -16.07 9.62 -21.17
CA PHE A 214 -15.21 9.02 -20.12
C PHE A 214 -15.91 8.00 -19.21
N GLY A 215 -17.23 7.82 -19.32
CA GLY A 215 -18.01 6.92 -18.47
C GLY A 215 -18.11 7.39 -17.00
N VAL A 216 -17.85 8.67 -16.74
CA VAL A 216 -17.88 9.25 -15.39
C VAL A 216 -19.14 10.09 -15.15
N LYS A 217 -19.52 10.21 -13.88
CA LYS A 217 -20.62 11.10 -13.48
C LYS A 217 -20.18 12.57 -13.52
N LYS A 218 -21.15 13.48 -13.64
CA LYS A 218 -20.96 14.94 -13.65
C LYS A 218 -20.09 15.47 -12.50
N ASP A 219 -20.16 14.85 -11.33
CA ASP A 219 -19.42 15.30 -10.14
C ASP A 219 -17.92 15.05 -10.27
N ALA A 220 -17.50 13.98 -10.96
CA ALA A 220 -16.09 13.71 -11.22
C ALA A 220 -15.46 14.81 -12.08
N ILE A 221 -16.19 15.26 -13.11
CA ILE A 221 -15.79 16.35 -14.00
C ILE A 221 -15.75 17.67 -13.24
N ARG A 222 -16.78 17.97 -12.44
CA ARG A 222 -16.82 19.16 -11.60
C ARG A 222 -15.61 19.23 -10.66
N SER A 223 -15.32 18.14 -9.94
CA SER A 223 -14.19 18.07 -9.00
C SER A 223 -12.84 18.12 -9.72
N ALA A 224 -12.72 17.54 -10.92
CA ALA A 224 -11.51 17.65 -11.72
C ALA A 224 -11.25 19.09 -12.14
N LEU A 225 -12.23 19.74 -12.79
CA LEU A 225 -12.13 21.13 -13.22
C LEU A 225 -11.88 22.09 -12.05
N LEU A 226 -12.49 21.86 -10.89
CA LEU A 226 -12.26 22.68 -9.70
C LEU A 226 -10.80 22.59 -9.20
N ARG A 227 -10.19 21.40 -9.25
CA ARG A 227 -8.76 21.21 -8.88
C ARG A 227 -7.83 21.94 -9.86
N GLU A 228 -8.19 21.94 -11.14
CA GLU A 228 -7.48 22.70 -12.19
C GLU A 228 -7.77 24.22 -12.15
N GLY A 229 -8.55 24.69 -11.17
CA GLY A 229 -8.84 26.12 -11.00
C GLY A 229 -9.97 26.67 -11.86
N PHE A 230 -10.70 25.83 -12.59
CA PHE A 230 -11.88 26.27 -13.36
C PHE A 230 -13.10 26.44 -12.45
N HIS A 231 -13.58 27.67 -12.39
CA HIS A 231 -14.77 28.03 -11.63
C HIS A 231 -15.84 28.53 -12.62
N ARG A 232 -17.01 27.87 -12.65
CA ARG A 232 -18.16 28.41 -13.38
C ARG A 232 -18.74 29.58 -12.60
N ARG A 233 -18.36 30.80 -12.99
CA ARG A 233 -19.03 32.01 -12.53
C ARG A 233 -20.39 32.11 -13.21
N LEU A 234 -21.43 32.29 -12.41
CA LEU A 234 -22.74 32.68 -12.94
C LEU A 234 -22.61 34.10 -13.49
N ALA A 235 -22.98 34.29 -14.75
CA ALA A 235 -23.09 35.64 -15.31
C ALA A 235 -24.31 36.30 -14.68
N MET A 236 -24.09 37.00 -13.57
CA MET A 236 -25.12 37.77 -12.91
C MET A 236 -25.62 38.86 -13.86
N ARG A 237 -26.93 39.13 -13.85
CA ARG A 237 -27.46 40.32 -14.54
C ARG A 237 -26.81 41.55 -13.92
N LYS A 238 -26.47 42.52 -14.76
CA LYS A 238 -26.01 43.81 -14.26
C LYS A 238 -27.12 44.38 -13.37
N PRO A 239 -26.82 44.91 -12.17
CA PRO A 239 -27.81 45.59 -11.37
C PRO A 239 -28.41 46.76 -12.18
N PRO A 240 -29.69 47.12 -11.95
CA PRO A 240 -30.30 48.26 -12.62
C PRO A 240 -29.47 49.51 -12.35
N ILE A 241 -29.16 50.27 -13.40
CA ILE A 241 -28.38 51.50 -13.28
C ILE A 241 -29.31 52.64 -12.83
N SER A 242 -28.89 53.42 -11.84
CA SER A 242 -29.60 54.65 -11.48
C SER A 242 -29.51 55.66 -12.63
N GLU A 243 -30.53 56.50 -12.77
CA GLU A 243 -30.56 57.52 -13.83
C GLU A 243 -29.41 58.53 -13.70
N THR A 244 -29.01 58.85 -12.46
CA THR A 244 -27.84 59.69 -12.16
C THR A 244 -26.56 59.13 -12.77
N ASN A 245 -26.27 57.85 -12.50
CA ASN A 245 -25.11 57.16 -13.07
C ASN A 245 -25.21 56.96 -14.58
N ARG A 246 -26.42 56.83 -15.11
CA ARG A 246 -26.67 56.75 -16.56
C ARG A 246 -26.31 58.07 -17.25
N LYS A 247 -26.72 59.22 -16.69
CA LYS A 247 -26.38 60.56 -17.20
C LYS A 247 -24.88 60.82 -17.15
N ILE A 248 -24.21 60.49 -16.04
CA ILE A 248 -22.74 60.63 -15.90
C ILE A 248 -21.98 59.82 -16.96
N ARG A 249 -22.48 58.65 -17.36
CA ARG A 249 -21.85 57.81 -18.40
C ARG A 249 -22.12 58.26 -19.83
N LEU A 250 -23.15 59.07 -20.04
CA LEU A 250 -23.57 59.56 -21.35
C LEU A 250 -23.05 60.97 -21.65
N ALA A 251 -22.66 61.72 -20.62
CA ALA A 251 -21.93 62.98 -20.72
C ALA A 251 -20.45 62.72 -21.04
#